data_AF-A0A258D610-F1
#
_entry.id   AF-A0A258D610-F1
#
_cell.length_a   1.000
_cell.length_b   1.000
_cell.length_c   1.000
_cell.angle_alpha   90.00
_cell.angle_beta   90.00
_cell.angle_gamma   90.00
#
_symmetry.space_group_name_H-M   'P 1'
#
loop_
_entity.id
_entity.type
_entity.pdbx_description
1 polymer ?
#
loop_
_entity_poly.entity_id
_entity_poly.type
_entity_poly.pdbx_seq_one_letter_code
_entity_poly.pdbx_strand_id
1 'polypeptide(L)' 'LATLLYVAPDAEARLEPVRAALAGTTCECGASAWNGLLVVRFLAQDIETLRRDASAFLVAFRGAPLPRVWGL' A
#
# COMPACT_ATOMS: atom_id res chain seq x y z
N LEU A 1 -8.83 8.67 -2.89
CA LEU A 1 -8.07 7.59 -3.56
C LEU A 1 -6.58 7.80 -3.30
N ALA A 2 -5.83 6.73 -3.07
CA ALA A 2 -4.36 6.73 -3.10
C ALA A 2 -3.86 5.59 -4.00
N THR A 3 -2.72 5.80 -4.67
CA THR A 3 -2.03 4.76 -5.46
C THR A 3 -0.60 4.66 -4.99
N LEU A 4 -0.16 3.44 -4.69
CA LEU A 4 1.23 3.10 -4.44
C LEU A 4 1.77 2.32 -5.64
N LEU A 5 2.97 2.70 -6.08
CA LEU A 5 3.72 2.00 -7.11
C LEU A 5 5.06 1.54 -6.53
N TYR A 6 5.32 0.24 -6.61
CA TYR A 6 6.61 -0.34 -6.33
C TYR A 6 7.20 -0.88 -7.64
N VAL A 7 8.45 -0.52 -7.94
CA VAL A 7 9.15 -0.88 -9.17
C VAL A 7 10.44 -1.57 -8.80
N ALA A 8 10.47 -2.90 -8.99
CA ALA A 8 11.63 -3.71 -8.69
C ALA A 8 11.52 -5.10 -9.34
N PRO A 9 12.64 -5.80 -9.55
CA PRO A 9 12.63 -7.18 -10.07
C PRO A 9 11.84 -8.19 -9.22
N ASP A 10 11.62 -7.91 -7.92
CA ASP A 10 10.88 -8.79 -7.01
C ASP A 10 9.38 -8.41 -6.86
N ALA A 11 8.85 -7.48 -7.66
CA ALA A 11 7.51 -6.94 -7.48
C ALA A 11 6.39 -8.01 -7.46
N GLU A 12 6.38 -8.94 -8.42
CA GLU A 12 5.40 -10.03 -8.46
C GLU A 12 5.49 -10.96 -7.24
N ALA A 13 6.70 -11.20 -6.72
CA ALA A 13 6.91 -12.03 -5.52
C ALA A 13 6.34 -11.37 -4.24
N ARG A 14 6.15 -10.04 -4.25
CA ARG A 14 5.58 -9.28 -3.13
C ARG A 14 4.04 -9.28 -3.12
N LEU A 15 3.39 -9.78 -4.17
CA LEU A 15 1.93 -9.64 -4.35
C LEU A 15 1.12 -10.31 -3.23
N GLU A 16 1.39 -11.58 -2.93
CA GLU A 16 0.63 -12.31 -1.90
C GLU A 16 0.85 -11.76 -0.48
N PRO A 17 2.08 -11.46 -0.04
CA PRO A 17 2.30 -10.73 1.22
C PRO A 17 1.54 -9.40 1.30
N VAL A 18 1.49 -8.65 0.19
CA VAL A 18 0.76 -7.39 0.12
C VAL A 18 -0.74 -7.61 0.24
N ARG A 19 -1.31 -8.59 -0.47
CA ARG A 19 -2.75 -8.93 -0.34
C ARG A 19 -3.12 -9.35 1.08
N ALA A 20 -2.26 -10.12 1.74
CA ALA A 20 -2.45 -10.48 3.14
C ALA A 20 -2.44 -9.24 4.06
N ALA A 21 -1.52 -8.29 3.84
CA ALA A 21 -1.46 -7.04 4.60
C ALA A 21 -2.69 -6.14 4.37
N LEU A 22 -3.27 -6.18 3.17
CA LEU A 22 -4.46 -5.39 2.82
C LEU A 22 -5.76 -5.92 3.43
N ALA A 23 -5.83 -7.21 3.78
CA ALA A 23 -7.03 -7.83 4.34
C ALA A 23 -7.51 -7.20 5.67
N GLY A 24 -6.62 -6.52 6.40
CA GLY A 24 -6.95 -5.81 7.64
C GLY A 24 -7.33 -4.33 7.47
N THR A 25 -7.39 -3.82 6.24
CA THR A 25 -7.70 -2.40 5.99
C THR A 25 -9.20 -2.15 5.97
N THR A 26 -9.58 -0.92 6.32
CA THR A 26 -10.97 -0.42 6.24
C THR A 26 -11.29 0.19 4.88
N CYS A 27 -10.27 0.55 4.10
CA CYS A 27 -10.41 0.98 2.72
C CYS A 27 -10.85 -0.16 1.80
N GLU A 28 -11.61 0.16 0.76
CA GLU A 28 -11.67 -0.69 -0.43
C GLU A 28 -10.32 -0.63 -1.13
N CYS A 29 -9.67 -1.77 -1.31
CA CYS A 29 -8.33 -1.80 -1.85
C CYS A 29 -8.06 -3.04 -2.70
N GLY A 30 -7.01 -2.95 -3.51
CA GLY A 30 -6.57 -4.06 -4.34
C GLY A 30 -5.12 -3.91 -4.78
N ALA A 31 -4.49 -5.05 -5.04
CA ALA A 31 -3.12 -5.13 -5.52
C ALA A 31 -3.00 -6.03 -6.75
N SER A 32 -2.22 -5.58 -7.72
CA SER A 32 -1.86 -6.32 -8.93
C SER A 32 -0.37 -6.14 -9.21
N ALA A 33 0.27 -7.16 -9.77
CA ALA A 33 1.68 -7.11 -10.12
C ALA A 33 1.94 -7.70 -11.52
N TRP A 34 2.81 -7.06 -12.29
CA TRP A 34 3.24 -7.48 -13.63
C TRP A 34 4.48 -6.70 -14.08
N ASN A 35 5.37 -7.31 -14.85
CA ASN A 35 6.54 -6.69 -15.47
C ASN A 35 7.43 -5.90 -14.48
N GLY A 36 7.67 -6.43 -13.27
CA GLY A 36 8.45 -5.73 -12.25
C GLY A 36 7.73 -4.52 -11.62
N LEU A 37 6.41 -4.43 -11.81
CA LEU A 37 5.55 -3.44 -11.17
C LEU A 37 4.62 -4.13 -10.18
N LEU A 38 4.45 -3.51 -9.01
CA LEU A 38 3.40 -3.82 -8.07
C LEU A 38 2.62 -2.54 -7.80
N VAL A 39 1.32 -2.57 -8.09
CA VAL A 39 0.41 -1.44 -7.93
C VAL A 39 -0.60 -1.77 -6.85
N VAL A 40 -0.75 -0.87 -5.88
CA VAL A 40 -1.78 -0.94 -4.83
C VAL A 40 -2.66 0.29 -4.92
N ARG A 41 -3.98 0.10 -4.93
CA ARG A 41 -4.96 1.20 -4.93
C ARG A 41 -5.84 1.13 -3.69
N PHE A 42 -6.10 2.29 -3.11
CA PHE A 42 -6.97 2.46 -1.94
C PHE A 42 -8.08 3.47 -2.25
N LEU A 43 -9.31 3.13 -1.90
CA LEU A 43 -10.49 3.97 -1.98
C LEU A 43 -11.17 4.00 -0.61
N ALA A 44 -11.50 5.20 -0.16
CA ALA A 44 -12.19 5.45 1.10
C ALA A 44 -13.15 6.62 0.94
N GLN A 45 -14.14 6.69 1.82
CA GLN A 45 -15.14 7.78 1.84
C GLN A 45 -14.54 9.10 2.36
N ASP A 46 -13.51 9.03 3.21
CA ASP A 46 -12.89 10.17 3.85
C ASP A 46 -11.35 10.07 3.85
N ILE A 47 -10.70 11.21 4.03
CA ILE A 47 -9.23 11.32 3.99
C ILE A 47 -8.55 10.71 5.21
N GLU A 48 -9.22 10.67 6.36
CA GLU A 48 -8.66 10.16 7.62
C GLU A 48 -8.49 8.65 7.52
N THR A 49 -9.52 7.95 7.06
CA THR A 49 -9.50 6.51 6.77
C THR A 49 -8.43 6.18 5.73
N LEU A 50 -8.38 6.94 4.63
CA LEU A 50 -7.38 6.73 3.60
C LEU A 50 -5.95 6.90 4.12
N ARG A 51 -5.68 7.96 4.89
CA ARG A 51 -4.37 8.26 5.45
C ARG A 51 -3.93 7.20 6.45
N ARG A 52 -4.81 6.81 7.37
CA ARG A 52 -4.55 5.78 8.38
C ARG A 52 -4.13 4.47 7.73
N ASP A 53 -4.93 3.96 6.81
CA ASP A 53 -4.71 2.63 6.23
C ASP A 53 -3.52 2.62 5.26
N ALA A 54 -3.39 3.64 4.41
CA ALA A 54 -2.26 3.74 3.49
C ALA A 54 -0.92 3.92 4.23
N SER A 55 -0.92 4.67 5.34
CA SER A 55 0.26 4.87 6.19
C SER A 55 0.66 3.58 6.90
N ALA A 56 -0.30 2.88 7.51
CA ALA A 56 -0.06 1.60 8.15
C ALA A 56 0.49 0.57 7.16
N PHE A 57 -0.11 0.48 5.97
CA PHE A 57 0.38 -0.37 4.89
C PHE A 57 1.81 -0.01 4.47
N LEU A 58 2.11 1.28 4.27
CA LEU A 58 3.44 1.74 3.87
C LEU A 58 4.54 1.39 4.88
N VAL A 59 4.24 1.50 6.18
CA VAL A 59 5.17 1.11 7.26
C VAL A 59 5.42 -0.40 7.21
N ALA A 60 4.36 -1.21 7.12
CA ALA A 60 4.48 -2.66 7.04
C ALA A 60 5.22 -3.11 5.78
N PHE A 61 4.87 -2.57 4.61
CA PHE A 61 5.45 -2.93 3.32
C PHE A 61 6.94 -2.59 3.21
N ARG A 62 7.35 -1.42 3.73
CA ARG A 62 8.76 -1.00 3.72
C ARG A 62 9.58 -1.54 4.88
N GLY A 63 8.94 -1.99 5.96
CA GLY A 63 9.63 -2.35 7.20
C GLY A 63 10.35 -1.15 7.84
N ALA A 64 9.87 0.08 7.59
CA ALA A 64 10.50 1.31 8.06
C ALA A 64 9.46 2.41 8.32
N PRO A 65 9.73 3.34 9.26
CA PRO A 65 8.86 4.48 9.51
C PRO A 65 8.56 5.29 8.23
N LEU A 66 7.49 6.07 8.26
CA LEU A 66 7.23 7.06 7.21
C LEU A 66 8.32 8.15 7.20
N PRO A 67 8.75 8.64 6.02
CA PRO A 67 9.50 9.88 5.94
C PRO A 67 8.77 10.98 6.70
N ARG A 68 9.53 11.82 7.43
CA ARG A 68 8.95 12.87 8.29
C ARG A 68 7.96 13.78 7.55
N VAL A 69 8.23 14.08 6.28
CA VAL A 69 7.39 14.93 5.43
C VAL A 69 6.06 14.29 5.00
N TRP A 70 5.82 13.02 5.31
CA TRP A 70 4.57 12.31 4.99
C TRP A 70 3.63 12.18 6.19
N GLY A 71 4.07 12.57 7.40
CA GLY A 71 3.34 12.37 8.66
C GLY A 71 2.56 13.58 9.17
N LEU A 72 2.07 14.46 8.28
CA LEU A 72 1.27 15.64 8.67
C LEU A 72 -0.23 15.38 8.60
#